data_AF-A0A842XJJ9-F1
#
_entry.id   AF-A0A842XJJ9-F1
#
_cell.length_a   1.000
_cell.length_b   1.000
_cell.length_c   1.000
_cell.angle_alpha   90.00
_cell.angle_beta   90.00
_cell.angle_gamma   90.00
#
_symmetry.space_group_name_H-M   'P 1'
#
loop_
_entity.id
_entity.type
_entity.pdbx_description
1 polymer ?
#
loop_
_entity_poly.entity_id
_entity_poly.type
_entity_poly.pdbx_seq_one_letter_code
_entity_poly.pdbx_strand_id
1 'polypeptide(L)'
;MNVKESFGKAIMDKRALIAIIVIAIIWRTGISLNGEIALWESICSGIALFILGWVLFAYVYLMSKELKGWLEMNKIFHWIAVSLTMINIYVIVYYGMRWYRLAESGGVEEALLPLDFLFRDIRYIVLVIFYCVMIWLAKYLKKVHDDYLILSKGLEHIQKTFLIVW
;
A
#
# COMPACT_ATOMS: atom_id res chain seq x y z
N MET A 1 -17.94 13.00 10.90
CA MET A 1 -16.98 11.95 10.49
C MET A 1 -15.95 12.58 9.58
N ASN A 2 -14.66 12.45 9.90
CA ASN A 2 -13.59 13.06 9.12
C ASN A 2 -13.39 12.26 7.81
N VAL A 3 -13.27 12.92 6.66
CA VAL A 3 -13.13 12.26 5.34
C VAL A 3 -11.96 11.26 5.33
N LYS A 4 -10.88 11.56 6.06
CA LYS A 4 -9.72 10.67 6.24
C LYS A 4 -10.08 9.33 6.88
N GLU A 5 -11.00 9.35 7.83
CA GLU A 5 -11.45 8.17 8.57
C GLU A 5 -12.34 7.27 7.70
N SER A 6 -13.21 7.89 6.89
CA SER A 6 -14.06 7.18 5.93
C SER A 6 -13.24 6.55 4.81
N PHE A 7 -12.24 7.27 4.28
CA PHE A 7 -11.38 6.77 3.21
C PHE A 7 -10.47 5.63 3.69
N GLY A 8 -9.90 5.76 4.89
CA GLY A 8 -9.12 4.68 5.51
C GLY A 8 -9.94 3.42 5.75
N LYS A 9 -11.19 3.57 6.23
CA LYS A 9 -12.09 2.44 6.44
C LYS A 9 -12.50 1.75 5.14
N ALA A 10 -12.72 2.52 4.07
CA ALA A 10 -13.05 2.00 2.75
C ALA A 10 -11.88 1.23 2.10
N ILE A 11 -10.66 1.78 2.14
CA ILE A 11 -9.45 1.10 1.64
C ILE A 11 -9.18 -0.20 2.41
N MET A 12 -9.50 -0.23 3.70
CA MET A 12 -9.34 -1.42 4.53
C MET A 12 -10.40 -2.51 4.30
N ASP A 13 -11.42 -2.29 3.47
CA ASP A 13 -12.39 -3.35 3.19
C ASP A 13 -11.74 -4.43 2.29
N LYS A 14 -11.93 -5.70 2.66
CA LYS A 14 -11.42 -6.84 1.88
C LYS A 14 -11.97 -6.81 0.45
N ARG A 15 -13.21 -6.33 0.30
CA ARG A 15 -13.87 -6.16 -1.01
C ARG A 15 -13.21 -5.05 -1.83
N ALA A 16 -12.77 -3.97 -1.19
CA ALA A 16 -12.05 -2.90 -1.85
C ALA A 16 -10.67 -3.34 -2.33
N LEU A 17 -9.92 -4.13 -1.54
CA LEU A 17 -8.64 -4.69 -1.98
C LEU A 17 -8.79 -5.59 -3.21
N ILE A 18 -9.78 -6.47 -3.22
CA ILE A 18 -10.08 -7.32 -4.39
C ILE A 18 -10.46 -6.44 -5.59
N ALA A 19 -11.29 -5.41 -5.38
CA ALA A 19 -11.66 -4.47 -6.44
C ALA A 19 -10.44 -3.73 -7.01
N ILE A 20 -9.50 -3.27 -6.16
CA ILE A 20 -8.27 -2.61 -6.59
C ILE A 20 -7.43 -3.55 -7.45
N ILE A 21 -7.27 -4.82 -7.06
CA ILE A 21 -6.53 -5.82 -7.85
C ILE A 21 -7.21 -6.06 -9.20
N VAL A 22 -8.53 -6.25 -9.22
CA VAL A 22 -9.30 -6.50 -10.46
C VAL A 22 -9.23 -5.28 -11.39
N ILE A 23 -9.42 -4.07 -10.87
CA ILE A 23 -9.33 -2.83 -11.64
C ILE A 23 -7.91 -2.66 -12.19
N ALA A 24 -6.88 -2.94 -11.40
CA ALA A 24 -5.49 -2.86 -11.84
C ALA A 24 -5.19 -3.84 -12.98
N ILE A 25 -5.70 -5.07 -12.91
CA ILE A 25 -5.55 -6.07 -13.99
C ILE A 25 -6.30 -5.60 -15.24
N ILE A 26 -7.57 -5.19 -15.13
CA ILE A 26 -8.38 -4.71 -16.26
C ILE A 26 -7.73 -3.50 -16.93
N TRP A 27 -7.28 -2.53 -16.13
CA TRP A 27 -6.56 -1.35 -16.62
C TRP A 27 -5.32 -1.75 -17.41
N ARG A 28 -4.56 -2.74 -16.92
CA ARG A 28 -3.34 -3.21 -17.59
C ARG A 28 -3.62 -4.00 -18.85
N THR A 29 -4.65 -4.84 -18.85
CA THR A 29 -5.12 -5.54 -20.06
C THR A 29 -5.61 -4.55 -21.10
N GLY A 30 -6.34 -3.51 -20.71
CA GLY A 30 -6.83 -2.45 -21.61
C GLY A 30 -5.68 -1.70 -22.30
N ILE A 31 -4.66 -1.30 -21.54
CA ILE A 31 -3.47 -0.62 -22.09
C ILE A 31 -2.63 -1.59 -22.96
N SER A 32 -2.58 -2.87 -22.59
CA SER A 32 -1.82 -3.87 -23.34
C SER A 32 -2.36 -4.16 -24.74
N LEU A 33 -3.65 -3.95 -24.98
CA LEU A 33 -4.31 -4.27 -26.25
C LEU A 33 -3.91 -3.33 -27.40
N ASN A 34 -3.48 -2.10 -27.09
CA ASN A 34 -3.10 -1.12 -28.11
C ASN A 34 -1.67 -1.29 -28.65
N GLY A 35 -0.84 -2.15 -28.03
CA GLY A 35 0.55 -2.41 -28.44
C GLY A 35 1.53 -1.24 -28.20
N GLU A 36 1.03 0.00 -28.24
CA GLU A 36 1.74 1.23 -27.91
C GLU A 36 1.19 1.81 -26.60
N ILE A 37 2.07 2.17 -25.68
CA ILE A 37 1.68 2.86 -24.44
C ILE A 37 1.90 4.34 -24.64
N ALA A 38 0.81 5.10 -24.61
CA ALA A 38 0.91 6.55 -24.62
C ALA A 38 1.58 7.04 -23.33
N LEU A 39 2.38 8.11 -23.44
CA LEU A 39 3.01 8.80 -22.31
C LEU A 39 2.06 9.00 -21.12
N TRP A 40 0.82 9.43 -21.43
CA TRP A 40 -0.22 9.70 -20.44
C TRP A 40 -0.70 8.46 -19.67
N GLU A 41 -0.76 7.29 -20.31
CA GLU A 41 -1.16 6.03 -19.67
C GLU A 41 -0.07 5.55 -18.68
N SER A 42 1.20 5.75 -19.04
CA SER A 42 2.36 5.48 -18.18
C SER A 42 2.42 6.44 -16.98
N ILE A 43 2.18 7.73 -17.22
CA ILE A 43 2.11 8.76 -16.17
C ILE A 43 0.97 8.45 -15.19
N CYS A 44 -0.23 8.17 -15.69
CA CYS A 44 -1.40 7.87 -14.86
C CYS A 44 -1.15 6.64 -13.96
N SER A 45 -0.61 5.57 -14.54
CA SER A 45 -0.30 4.33 -13.81
C SER A 45 0.78 4.54 -12.74
N GLY A 46 1.82 5.33 -13.04
CA GLY A 46 2.88 5.68 -12.08
C GLY A 46 2.38 6.55 -10.94
N ILE A 47 1.57 7.58 -11.23
CA ILE A 47 0.96 8.44 -10.22
C ILE A 47 0.05 7.62 -9.29
N ALA A 48 -0.75 6.70 -9.84
CA ALA A 48 -1.62 5.84 -9.03
C ALA A 48 -0.83 4.99 -8.02
N LEU A 49 0.26 4.35 -8.47
CA LEU A 49 1.14 3.58 -7.57
C LEU A 49 1.83 4.46 -6.53
N PHE A 50 2.29 5.65 -6.94
CA PHE A 50 2.90 6.62 -6.04
C PHE A 50 1.92 7.02 -4.93
N ILE A 51 0.70 7.45 -5.29
CA ILE A 51 -0.33 7.82 -4.31
C ILE A 51 -0.65 6.64 -3.38
N LEU A 52 -0.87 5.44 -3.92
CA LEU A 52 -1.17 4.24 -3.14
C LEU A 52 -0.05 3.92 -2.13
N GLY A 53 1.20 3.95 -2.58
CA GLY A 53 2.36 3.66 -1.74
C GLY A 53 2.58 4.67 -0.62
N TRP A 54 2.38 5.97 -0.89
CA TRP A 54 2.53 7.03 0.13
C TRP A 54 1.37 7.07 1.10
N VAL A 55 0.13 6.84 0.66
CA VAL A 55 -1.04 6.72 1.53
C VAL A 55 -0.84 5.57 2.52
N LEU A 56 -0.36 4.42 2.04
CA LEU A 56 -0.07 3.28 2.88
C LEU A 56 1.07 3.54 3.87
N PHE A 57 2.14 4.19 3.42
CA PHE A 57 3.25 4.60 4.31
C PHE A 57 2.75 5.53 5.43
N ALA A 58 1.96 6.55 5.09
CA ALA A 58 1.37 7.46 6.07
C ALA A 58 0.48 6.72 7.08
N TYR A 59 -0.30 5.74 6.61
CA TYR A 59 -1.15 4.91 7.48
C TYR A 59 -0.31 4.09 8.48
N VAL A 60 0.71 3.38 8.00
CA VAL A 60 1.62 2.59 8.86
C VAL A 60 2.33 3.49 9.87
N TYR A 61 2.76 4.68 9.44
CA TYR A 61 3.43 5.64 10.31
C TYR A 61 2.51 6.16 11.44
N LEU A 62 1.25 6.47 11.12
CA LEU A 62 0.26 6.86 12.12
C LEU A 62 0.01 5.73 13.13
N MET A 63 -0.12 4.49 12.64
CA MET A 63 -0.31 3.33 13.49
C MET A 63 0.88 3.09 14.44
N SER A 64 2.12 3.22 13.94
CA SER A 64 3.32 3.13 14.78
C SER A 64 3.33 4.15 15.91
N LYS A 65 2.81 5.37 15.68
CA LYS A 65 2.69 6.39 16.73
C LYS A 65 1.68 6.02 17.82
N GLU A 66 0.57 5.37 17.47
CA GLU A 66 -0.44 4.89 18.42
C GLU A 66 0.09 3.74 19.28
N LEU A 67 1.04 2.96 18.75
CA LEU A 67 1.63 1.77 19.37
C LEU A 67 2.82 2.01 20.32
N LYS A 68 3.09 3.27 20.72
CA LYS A 68 4.28 3.67 21.50
C LYS A 68 4.52 2.89 22.81
N GLY A 69 3.55 2.15 23.34
CA GLY A 69 3.68 1.35 24.57
C GLY A 69 4.19 -0.09 24.39
N TRP A 70 4.22 -0.65 23.17
CA TRP A 70 4.55 -2.07 22.95
C TRP A 70 5.75 -2.23 22.00
N LEU A 71 6.91 -2.55 22.58
CA LEU A 71 8.22 -2.53 21.92
C LEU A 71 8.31 -3.54 20.75
N GLU A 72 7.71 -4.72 20.89
CA GLU A 72 7.70 -5.75 19.84
C GLU A 72 6.83 -5.37 18.63
N MET A 73 5.62 -4.87 18.86
CA MET A 73 4.74 -4.43 17.78
C MET A 73 5.32 -3.23 17.04
N ASN A 74 5.91 -2.28 17.77
CA ASN A 74 6.53 -1.11 17.15
C ASN A 74 7.71 -1.50 16.23
N LYS A 75 8.45 -2.56 16.56
CA LYS A 75 9.51 -3.11 15.71
C LYS A 75 8.95 -3.66 14.39
N ILE A 76 7.82 -4.39 14.42
CA ILE A 76 7.17 -4.90 13.20
C ILE A 76 6.70 -3.76 12.30
N PHE A 77 6.04 -2.75 12.87
CA PHE A 77 5.60 -1.57 12.11
C PHE A 77 6.78 -0.79 11.52
N HIS A 78 7.90 -0.71 12.24
CA HIS A 78 9.11 -0.09 11.73
C HIS A 78 9.68 -0.85 10.52
N TRP A 79 9.78 -2.18 10.59
CA TRP A 79 10.22 -3.00 9.44
C TRP A 79 9.29 -2.85 8.24
N ILE A 80 7.97 -2.84 8.46
CA ILE A 80 6.97 -2.58 7.42
C ILE A 80 7.18 -1.20 6.78
N ALA A 81 7.42 -0.16 7.58
CA ALA A 81 7.67 1.19 7.09
C ALA A 81 8.96 1.27 6.26
N VAL A 82 10.03 0.60 6.69
CA VAL A 82 11.30 0.50 5.94
C VAL A 82 11.09 -0.21 4.60
N SER A 83 10.40 -1.35 4.59
CA SER A 83 10.06 -2.07 3.36
C SER A 83 9.23 -1.21 2.40
N LEU A 84 8.22 -0.50 2.90
CA LEU A 84 7.41 0.41 2.09
C LEU A 84 8.23 1.57 1.52
N THR A 85 9.16 2.11 2.30
CA THR A 85 10.05 3.18 1.85
C THR A 85 10.92 2.72 0.69
N MET A 86 11.54 1.54 0.81
CA MET A 86 12.39 0.98 -0.24
C MET A 86 11.61 0.75 -1.53
N ILE A 87 10.39 0.21 -1.44
CA ILE A 87 9.52 -0.01 -2.62
C ILE A 87 9.06 1.31 -3.22
N ASN A 88 8.71 2.31 -2.41
CA ASN A 88 8.31 3.63 -2.92
C ASN A 88 9.47 4.33 -3.64
N ILE A 89 10.69 4.25 -3.11
CA ILE A 89 11.89 4.75 -3.79
C ILE A 89 12.08 4.03 -5.13
N TYR A 90 11.95 2.70 -5.15
CA TYR A 90 12.03 1.92 -6.38
C TYR A 90 11.00 2.39 -7.42
N VAL A 91 9.74 2.60 -7.02
CA VAL A 91 8.67 3.10 -7.91
C VAL A 91 9.04 4.47 -8.49
N ILE A 92 9.53 5.40 -7.66
CA ILE A 92 9.95 6.73 -8.10
C ILE A 92 11.08 6.65 -9.11
N VAL A 93 12.13 5.90 -8.81
CA VAL A 93 13.30 5.77 -9.69
C VAL A 93 12.90 5.12 -11.01
N TYR A 94 12.13 4.03 -10.95
CA TYR A 94 11.69 3.31 -12.15
C TYR A 94 10.80 4.17 -13.06
N TYR A 95 9.74 4.77 -12.51
CA TYR A 95 8.84 5.60 -13.31
C TYR A 95 9.49 6.92 -13.72
N GLY A 96 10.37 7.50 -12.90
CA GLY A 96 11.13 8.69 -13.24
C GLY A 96 12.06 8.48 -14.44
N MET A 97 12.87 7.41 -14.42
CA MET A 97 13.72 7.05 -15.57
C MET A 97 12.88 6.80 -16.82
N ARG A 98 11.71 6.18 -16.66
CA ARG A 98 10.82 5.89 -17.77
C ARG A 98 10.18 7.13 -18.37
N TRP A 99 9.69 8.04 -17.53
CA TRP A 99 9.15 9.32 -18.01
C TRP A 99 10.22 10.15 -18.70
N TYR A 100 11.47 10.10 -18.22
CA TYR A 100 12.60 10.73 -18.89
C TYR A 100 12.84 10.14 -20.28
N ARG A 101 12.93 8.80 -20.40
CA ARG A 101 13.10 8.11 -21.69
C ARG A 101 11.96 8.37 -22.67
N LEU A 102 10.73 8.40 -22.18
CA LEU A 102 9.55 8.69 -22.99
C LEU A 102 9.49 10.17 -23.42
N ALA A 103 9.97 11.09 -22.58
CA ALA A 103 10.07 12.51 -22.94
C ALA A 103 11.16 12.75 -24.01
N GLU A 104 12.29 12.03 -23.91
CA GLU A 104 13.39 12.10 -24.88
C GLU A 104 13.03 11.50 -26.24
N SER A 105 12.20 10.45 -26.26
CA SER A 105 11.71 9.77 -27.49
C SER A 105 10.48 10.41 -28.12
N GLY A 106 10.07 11.62 -27.71
CA GLY A 106 8.89 12.30 -28.28
C GLY A 106 7.56 11.63 -27.97
N GLY A 107 7.51 10.76 -26.95
CA GLY A 107 6.30 10.12 -26.48
C GLY A 107 5.95 8.78 -27.11
N VAL A 108 6.82 8.24 -27.96
CA VAL A 108 6.66 6.92 -28.58
C VAL A 108 7.81 6.02 -28.12
N GLU A 109 7.51 5.07 -27.23
CA GLU A 109 8.44 3.99 -26.91
C GLU A 109 8.32 2.95 -28.03
N GLU A 110 9.23 2.97 -29.01
CA GLU A 110 9.41 1.82 -29.89
C GLU A 110 9.79 0.63 -29.00
N ALA A 111 8.86 -0.30 -28.83
CA ALA A 111 9.10 -1.51 -28.06
C ALA A 111 10.11 -2.37 -28.84
N LEU A 112 11.41 -2.07 -28.69
CA LEU A 112 12.47 -2.80 -29.38
C LEU A 112 12.45 -4.31 -29.07
N LEU A 113 11.80 -4.73 -27.98
CA LEU A 113 11.66 -6.13 -27.57
C LEU A 113 10.29 -6.43 -26.92
N PRO A 114 9.54 -7.44 -27.38
CA PRO A 114 8.26 -7.86 -26.77
C PRO A 114 8.41 -8.37 -25.33
N LEU A 115 9.62 -8.76 -24.92
CA LEU A 115 9.93 -9.23 -23.57
C LEU A 115 9.83 -8.10 -22.53
N ASP A 116 10.26 -6.88 -22.90
CA ASP A 116 10.21 -5.71 -22.00
C ASP A 116 8.78 -5.28 -21.71
N PHE A 117 7.86 -5.53 -22.64
CA PHE A 117 6.44 -5.28 -22.48
C PHE A 117 5.84 -6.17 -21.38
N LEU A 118 6.14 -7.48 -21.42
CA LEU A 118 5.59 -8.46 -20.48
C LEU A 118 6.12 -8.26 -19.05
N PHE A 119 7.44 -8.04 -18.92
CA PHE A 119 8.06 -7.77 -17.62
C PHE A 119 7.54 -6.48 -16.96
N ARG A 120 7.14 -5.50 -17.76
CA ARG A 120 6.55 -4.24 -17.28
C ARG A 120 5.18 -4.45 -16.66
N ASP A 121 4.30 -5.22 -17.31
CA ASP A 121 2.94 -5.45 -16.82
C ASP A 121 2.95 -6.35 -15.58
N ILE A 122 3.81 -7.37 -15.59
CA ILE A 122 4.05 -8.20 -14.40
C ILE A 122 4.53 -7.34 -13.24
N ARG A 123 5.48 -6.43 -13.45
CA ARG A 123 5.99 -5.54 -12.39
C ARG A 123 4.90 -4.66 -11.80
N TYR A 124 4.05 -4.07 -12.64
CA TYR A 124 2.92 -3.27 -12.16
C TYR A 124 1.98 -4.10 -11.28
N ILE A 125 1.57 -5.28 -11.76
CA ILE A 125 0.67 -6.18 -11.03
C ILE A 125 1.31 -6.64 -9.71
N VAL A 126 2.59 -7.01 -9.72
CA VAL A 126 3.34 -7.42 -8.52
C VAL A 126 3.39 -6.29 -7.48
N LEU A 127 3.60 -5.03 -7.90
CA LEU A 127 3.58 -3.89 -7.00
C LEU A 127 2.18 -3.66 -6.40
N VAL A 128 1.12 -3.77 -7.21
CA VAL A 128 -0.26 -3.66 -6.71
C VAL A 128 -0.57 -4.76 -5.69
N ILE A 129 -0.20 -6.00 -5.99
CA ILE A 129 -0.37 -7.14 -5.06
C ILE A 129 0.41 -6.88 -3.78
N PHE A 130 1.67 -6.44 -3.87
CA PHE A 130 2.48 -6.09 -2.72
C PHE A 130 1.79 -5.05 -1.84
N TYR A 131 1.32 -3.94 -2.41
CA TYR A 131 0.61 -2.91 -1.64
C TYR A 131 -0.69 -3.45 -1.01
N CYS A 132 -1.44 -4.32 -1.70
CA CYS A 132 -2.63 -4.95 -1.15
C CYS A 132 -2.33 -5.88 0.03
N VAL A 133 -1.27 -6.69 -0.07
CA VAL A 133 -0.80 -7.55 1.03
C VAL A 133 -0.38 -6.71 2.22
N MET A 134 0.31 -5.60 1.99
CA MET A 134 0.74 -4.70 3.05
C MET A 134 -0.44 -3.99 3.74
N ILE A 135 -1.49 -3.60 3.00
CA ILE A 135 -2.74 -3.08 3.59
C ILE A 135 -3.42 -4.16 4.44
N TRP A 136 -3.51 -5.39 3.93
CA TRP A 136 -4.07 -6.52 4.66
C TRP A 136 -3.30 -6.76 5.97
N LEU A 137 -1.97 -6.80 5.89
CA LEU A 137 -1.10 -7.00 7.05
C LEU A 137 -1.31 -5.89 8.09
N ALA A 138 -1.35 -4.63 7.66
CA ALA A 138 -1.57 -3.50 8.55
C ALA A 138 -2.96 -3.55 9.23
N LYS A 139 -3.99 -4.05 8.52
CA LYS A 139 -5.32 -4.31 9.10
C LYS A 139 -5.30 -5.44 10.12
N TYR A 140 -4.59 -6.54 9.82
CA TYR A 140 -4.46 -7.66 10.74
C TYR A 140 -3.79 -7.22 12.04
N LEU A 141 -2.68 -6.48 11.93
CA LEU A 141 -1.96 -5.94 13.10
C LEU A 141 -2.83 -4.97 13.91
N LYS A 142 -3.62 -4.11 13.25
CA LYS A 142 -4.58 -3.24 13.95
C LYS A 142 -5.60 -4.04 14.75
N LYS A 143 -6.19 -5.08 14.15
CA LYS A 143 -7.18 -5.92 14.83
C LYS A 143 -6.58 -6.59 16.07
N VAL A 144 -5.39 -7.17 15.92
CA VAL A 144 -4.66 -7.78 17.04
C VAL A 144 -4.43 -6.76 18.14
N HIS A 145 -3.98 -5.54 17.79
CA HIS A 145 -3.79 -4.47 18.77
C HIS A 145 -5.08 -4.09 19.51
N ASP A 146 -6.20 -3.93 18.79
CA ASP A 146 -7.50 -3.60 19.37
C ASP A 146 -7.97 -4.70 20.34
N ASP A 147 -7.85 -5.97 19.96
CA ASP A 147 -8.23 -7.12 20.80
C ASP A 147 -7.38 -7.17 22.09
N TYR A 148 -6.08 -6.87 22.00
CA TYR A 148 -5.19 -6.76 23.17
C TYR A 148 -5.53 -5.60 24.09
N LEU A 149 -5.89 -4.43 23.54
CA LEU A 149 -6.25 -3.25 24.32
C LEU A 149 -7.55 -3.47 25.12
N ILE A 150 -8.49 -4.23 24.55
CA ILE A 150 -9.72 -4.64 25.23
C ILE A 150 -9.37 -5.58 26.40
N LEU A 151 -8.50 -6.56 26.16
CA LEU A 151 -8.07 -7.50 27.19
C LEU A 151 -7.33 -6.80 28.35
N SER A 152 -6.41 -5.88 28.04
CA SER A 152 -5.64 -5.17 29.08
C SER A 152 -6.54 -4.31 29.97
N LYS A 153 -7.50 -3.59 29.39
CA LYS A 153 -8.50 -2.81 30.13
C LYS A 153 -9.40 -3.70 30.99
N GLY A 154 -9.78 -4.87 30.48
CA GLY A 154 -10.55 -5.86 31.24
C GLY A 154 -9.76 -6.38 32.45
N LEU A 155 -8.47 -6.65 32.28
CA LEU A 155 -7.59 -7.11 33.36
C LEU A 155 -7.40 -6.03 34.45
N GLU A 156 -7.17 -4.78 34.05
CA GLU A 156 -7.08 -3.65 34.99
C GLU A 156 -8.38 -3.46 35.79
N HIS A 157 -9.54 -3.63 35.14
CA HIS A 157 -10.83 -3.54 35.82
C HIS A 157 -10.98 -4.64 36.87
N ILE A 158 -10.67 -5.89 36.54
CA ILE A 158 -10.72 -7.02 37.48
C ILE A 158 -9.78 -6.79 38.67
N GLN A 159 -8.56 -6.31 38.41
CA GLN A 159 -7.57 -6.03 39.44
C GLN A 159 -8.01 -4.90 40.38
N LYS A 160 -8.63 -3.84 39.84
CA LYS A 160 -9.25 -2.78 40.65
C LYS A 160 -10.44 -3.28 41.47
N THR A 161 -11.29 -4.13 40.92
CA THR A 161 -12.41 -4.73 41.68
C THR A 161 -11.89 -5.61 42.82
N PHE A 162 -10.84 -6.40 42.60
CA PHE A 162 -10.23 -7.23 43.65
C PHE A 162 -9.63 -6.40 44.80
N LEU A 163 -9.02 -5.25 44.49
CA LEU A 163 -8.45 -4.32 45.48
C LEU A 163 -9.49 -3.50 46.26
N ILE A 164 -10.76 -3.49 45.85
CA ILE A 164 -11.86 -2.80 46.56
C ILE A 164 -12.61 -3.76 47.49
N VAL A 165 -12.52 -5.07 47.22
CA VAL A 165 -13.22 -6.12 47.98
C VAL A 165 -12.38 -6.63 49.17
N TRP A 166 -11.11 -6.26 49.26
CA TRP A 166 -10.20 -6.47 50.40
C TRP A 166 -9.83 -5.14 51.04
#